data_AF-A0A440QSJ8-F1
#
_entry.id   AF-A0A440QSJ8-F1
#
_cell.length_a   1.000
_cell.length_b   1.000
_cell.length_c   1.000
_cell.angle_alpha   90.00
_cell.angle_beta   90.00
_cell.angle_gamma   90.00
#
_symmetry.space_group_name_H-M   'P 1'
#
loop_
_entity.id
_entity.type
_entity.pdbx_description
1 polymer ?
#
loop_
_entity_poly.entity_id
_entity_poly.type
_entity_poly.pdbx_seq_one_letter_code
_entity_poly.pdbx_strand_id
1 'polypeptide(L)' 'MTLADDIEMVRGHVRLGRQHLALQRERIAKLQRLELPAADAIEFLELVESMQELHELHLSRLLEKAARHDAA' A
#
# COMPACT_ATOMS: atom_id res chain seq x y z
N MET A 1 -4.09 -13.50 -17.76
CA MET A 1 -4.95 -12.65 -16.91
C MET A 1 -5.44 -11.50 -17.76
N THR A 2 -6.69 -11.09 -17.56
CA THR A 2 -7.30 -9.94 -18.23
C THR A 2 -6.94 -8.65 -17.50
N LEU A 3 -7.13 -7.49 -18.14
CA LEU A 3 -6.96 -6.19 -17.49
C LEU A 3 -7.86 -6.02 -16.26
N ALA A 4 -9.06 -6.63 -16.28
CA ALA A 4 -9.96 -6.63 -15.14
C ALA A 4 -9.40 -7.44 -13.96
N ASP A 5 -8.84 -8.63 -14.24
CA ASP A 5 -8.19 -9.47 -13.22
C ASP A 5 -6.99 -8.75 -12.58
N ASP A 6 -6.17 -8.07 -13.39
CA ASP A 6 -5.02 -7.30 -12.93
C ASP A 6 -5.46 -6.16 -11.99
N ILE A 7 -6.50 -5.42 -12.38
CA ILE A 7 -7.07 -4.33 -11.56
C ILE A 7 -7.60 -4.86 -10.24
N GLU A 8 -8.35 -5.97 -10.25
CA GLU A 8 -8.89 -6.56 -9.04
C GLU A 8 -7.79 -7.00 -8.08
N MET A 9 -6.76 -7.68 -8.61
CA MET A 9 -5.61 -8.12 -7.83
C MET A 9 -4.89 -6.94 -7.15
N VAL A 10 -4.55 -5.90 -7.92
CA VAL A 10 -3.82 -4.75 -7.37
C VAL A 10 -4.70 -3.94 -6.40
N ARG A 11 -6.02 -3.83 -6.64
CA ARG A 11 -6.96 -3.25 -5.65
C ARG A 11 -6.93 -4.02 -4.33
N GLY A 12 -6.92 -5.34 -4.39
CA GLY A 12 -6.77 -6.20 -3.22
C GLY A 12 -5.48 -5.91 -2.46
N HIS A 13 -4.37 -5.83 -3.17
CA HIS A 13 -3.06 -5.57 -2.58
C HIS A 13 -2.96 -4.17 -1.95
N VAL A 14 -3.43 -3.13 -2.65
CA VAL A 14 -3.48 -1.75 -2.13
C VAL A 14 -4.31 -1.67 -0.86
N ARG A 15 -5.49 -2.31 -0.84
CA ARG A 15 -6.37 -2.33 0.34
C ARG A 15 -5.70 -3.02 1.53
N LEU A 16 -5.10 -4.19 1.30
CA LEU A 16 -4.41 -4.95 2.34
C LEU A 16 -3.20 -4.17 2.89
N GLY A 17 -2.41 -3.57 2.00
CA GLY A 17 -1.27 -2.73 2.37
C GLY A 17 -1.66 -1.55 3.26
N ARG A 18 -2.76 -0.83 2.93
CA ARG A 18 -3.28 0.25 3.78
C ARG A 18 -3.66 -0.23 5.19
N GLN A 19 -4.28 -1.40 5.31
CA GLN A 19 -4.63 -1.97 6.61
C GLN A 19 -3.38 -2.33 7.43
N HIS A 20 -2.38 -2.94 6.79
CA HIS A 20 -1.11 -3.27 7.46
C HIS A 20 -0.35 -2.01 7.91
N LEU A 21 -0.27 -0.98 7.07
CA LEU A 21 0.38 0.28 7.42
C LEU A 21 -0.28 0.95 8.62
N ALA A 22 -1.62 1.00 8.66
CA ALA A 22 -2.35 1.54 9.81
C ALA A 22 -2.02 0.78 11.11
N LEU A 23 -2.01 -0.55 11.05
CA LEU A 23 -1.66 -1.40 12.19
C LEU A 23 -0.20 -1.21 12.64
N GLN A 24 0.74 -1.08 11.71
CA GLN A 24 2.15 -0.88 12.03
C GLN A 24 2.39 0.49 12.67
N ARG A 25 1.73 1.55 12.16
CA ARG A 25 1.76 2.87 12.78
C ARG A 25 1.24 2.83 14.21
N GLU A 26 0.11 2.15 14.46
CA GLU A 26 -0.45 1.99 15.80
C GLU A 26 0.54 1.28 16.76
N ARG A 27 1.16 0.20 16.28
CA ARG A 27 2.15 -0.57 17.05
C ARG A 27 3.38 0.26 17.40
N ILE A 28 3.92 1.02 16.44
CA ILE A 28 5.05 1.93 16.67
C ILE A 28 4.67 3.01 17.68
N ALA A 29 3.50 3.63 17.54
CA ALA A 29 3.02 4.61 18.52
C ALA A 29 2.88 3.99 19.92
N LYS A 30 2.49 2.72 20.03
CA LYS A 30 2.46 2.00 21.31
C LYS A 30 3.87 1.79 21.89
N LEU A 31 4.85 1.41 21.08
CA LEU A 31 6.24 1.27 21.53
C LEU A 31 6.78 2.61 22.06
N GLN A 32 6.56 3.70 21.31
CA GLN A 32 6.97 5.05 21.71
C GLN A 32 6.33 5.49 23.04
N ARG A 33 5.03 5.23 23.25
CA ARG A 33 4.36 5.54 24.53
C ARG A 33 4.89 4.74 25.72
N LEU A 34 5.42 3.55 25.48
CA LEU A 34 6.02 2.69 26.50
C LEU A 34 7.53 2.94 26.66
N GLU A 35 8.07 3.94 25.97
CA GLU A 35 9.51 4.24 25.93
C GLU A 35 10.36 3.03 25.50
N LEU A 36 9.78 2.16 24.67
CA LEU A 36 10.46 0.99 24.11
C LEU A 36 11.17 1.35 22.80
N PRO A 37 12.28 0.67 22.45
CA PRO A 37 12.96 0.87 21.19
C PRO A 37 12.02 0.68 19.99
N ALA A 38 12.02 1.64 19.07
CA ALA A 38 11.18 1.65 17.87
C ALA A 38 11.91 2.09 16.60
N ALA A 39 13.21 2.43 16.68
CA ALA A 39 13.97 3.01 15.56
C ALA A 39 13.93 2.10 14.32
N ASP A 40 14.33 0.83 14.45
CA ASP A 40 14.34 -0.13 13.34
C ASP A 40 12.92 -0.37 12.78
N ALA A 41 11.90 -0.32 13.63
CA ALA A 41 10.51 -0.47 13.21
C ALA A 41 10.02 0.73 12.39
N ILE A 42 10.48 1.93 12.73
CA ILE A 42 10.20 3.17 11.98
C ILE A 42 10.91 3.13 10.64
N GLU A 43 12.21 2.83 10.60
CA GLU A 43 12.98 2.72 9.36
C GLU A 43 12.37 1.67 8.42
N PHE A 44 12.00 0.50 8.95
CA PHE A 44 11.31 -0.51 8.16
C PHE A 44 9.94 -0.05 7.66
N LEU A 45 9.18 0.67 8.49
CA LEU A 45 7.88 1.20 8.08
C LEU A 45 8.00 2.17 6.90
N GLU A 46 9.00 3.05 6.89
CA GLU A 46 9.25 3.97 5.77
C GLU A 46 9.48 3.23 4.44
N LEU A 47 10.20 2.11 4.46
CA LEU A 47 10.39 1.25 3.28
C LEU A 47 9.07 0.64 2.79
N VAL A 48 8.24 0.15 3.71
CA VAL A 48 6.94 -0.46 3.37
C VAL A 48 5.96 0.59 2.86
N GLU A 49 5.98 1.81 3.41
CA GLU A 49 5.19 2.94 2.92
C GLU A 49 5.58 3.31 1.50
N SER A 50 6.89 3.39 1.22
CA SER A 50 7.41 3.64 -0.13
C SER A 50 6.98 2.56 -1.13
N MET A 51 6.99 1.29 -0.73
CA MET A 51 6.48 0.18 -1.55
C MET A 51 4.97 0.28 -1.79
N GLN A 52 4.20 0.70 -0.79
CA GLN A 52 2.75 0.91 -0.95
C GLN A 52 2.45 2.00 -1.98
N GLU A 53 3.21 3.09 -2.00
CA GLU A 53 3.05 4.15 -3.01
C GLU A 53 3.22 3.61 -4.44
N LEU A 54 4.17 2.69 -4.65
CA LEU A 54 4.35 2.03 -5.95
C LEU A 54 3.14 1.18 -6.34
N HIS A 55 2.50 0.50 -5.39
CA HIS A 55 1.27 -0.25 -5.65
C HIS A 55 0.10 0.66 -6.01
N GLU A 56 -0.02 1.82 -5.35
CA GLU A 56 -1.06 2.81 -5.65
C GLU A 56 -0.85 3.45 -7.03
N LEU A 57 0.41 3.76 -7.37
CA LEU A 57 0.78 4.22 -8.70
C LEU A 57 0.49 3.16 -9.78
N HIS A 58 0.80 1.89 -9.49
CA HIS A 58 0.51 0.79 -10.41
C HIS A 58 -0.99 0.66 -10.66
N LEU A 59 -1.81 0.68 -9.61
CA LEU A 59 -3.27 0.67 -9.73
C LEU A 59 -3.78 1.83 -10.58
N SER A 60 -3.27 3.04 -10.34
CA SER A 60 -3.65 4.24 -11.09
C SER A 60 -3.41 4.07 -12.59
N ARG A 61 -2.26 3.53 -12.98
CA ARG A 61 -1.93 3.24 -14.38
C ARG A 61 -2.85 2.20 -15.02
N LEU A 62 -3.24 1.16 -14.28
CA LEU A 62 -4.16 0.14 -14.80
C LEU A 62 -5.57 0.72 -15.01
N LEU A 63 -6.05 1.54 -14.08
CA LEU A 63 -7.35 2.21 -14.19
C LEU A 63 -7.37 3.17 -15.38
N GLU A 64 -6.29 3.93 -15.60
CA GLU A 64 -6.17 4.81 -16.76
C GLU A 64 -6.16 4.02 -18.07
N LYS A 65 -5.48 2.86 -18.10
CA LYS A 65 -5.49 1.96 -19.26
C LYS A 65 -6.89 1.42 -19.56
N ALA A 66 -7.66 1.04 -18.53
CA ALA A 66 -9.04 0.58 -18.70
C ALA A 66 -9.93 1.71 -19.24
N ALA A 67 -9.84 2.92 -18.67
CA ALA A 67 -10.62 4.07 -19.13
C ALA A 67 -10.36 4.42 -20.59
N ARG A 68 -9.10 4.30 -21.06
CA ARG A 68 -8.76 4.49 -22.47
C ARG A 68 -9.32 3.40 -23.38
N HIS A 69 -9.38 2.16 -22.90
CA HIS A 69 -9.93 1.04 -23.65
C HIS A 69 -11.46 1.15 -23.77
N ASP A 70 -12.14 1.64 -22.74
CA ASP A 70 -13.61 1.82 -22.74
C ASP A 70 -14.07 3.02 -23.60
N ALA A 71 -13.16 3.96 -23.90
CA ALA A 71 -13.42 5.14 -24.71
C ALA A 71 -13.14 4.95 -26.22
N ALA A 72 -12.61 3.80 -26.63
CA ALA A 72 -12.23 3.46 -28.00
C ALA A 72 -13.25 2.50 -28.64
#